data_AF-A0A453C0Z4-F1
#
_entry.id   AF-A0A453C0Z4-F1
#
_cell.length_a   1.000
_cell.length_b   1.000
_cell.length_c   1.000
_cell.angle_alpha   90.00
_cell.angle_beta   90.00
_cell.angle_gamma   90.00
#
_symmetry.space_group_name_H-M   'P 1'
#
loop_
_entity.id
_entity.type
_entity.pdbx_description
1 polymer ?
#
loop_
_entity_poly.entity_id
_entity_poly.type
_entity_poly.pdbx_seq_one_letter_code
_entity_poly.pdbx_strand_id
1 'polypeptide(L)'
;MVEKEADDGTVRKADSCARAILWLTRSMDFTVALLQRLEKEEEEEEEEEGSDQQSLAQLVEDAYKVSLKPWHGWISSAACKIALKLIPERAIFVGWLMGENQSYSLLKVEIEKLVQLLQPFLDDIHAMLAKFKLDRLKST
;
A
#
# COMPACT_ATOMS: atom_id res chain seq x y z
N MET A 1 10.31 -4.68 20.41
CA MET A 1 11.07 -5.59 19.52
C MET A 1 12.15 -4.84 18.76
N VAL A 2 11.80 -3.82 17.95
CA VAL A 2 12.80 -2.99 17.26
C VAL A 2 13.78 -2.30 18.22
N GLU A 3 13.29 -1.76 19.34
CA GLU A 3 14.16 -1.13 20.34
C GLU A 3 15.15 -2.13 20.95
N LYS A 4 14.68 -3.34 21.27
CA LYS A 4 15.55 -4.44 21.73
C LYS A 4 16.61 -4.79 20.68
N GLU A 5 16.24 -4.87 19.39
CA GLU A 5 17.23 -5.11 18.33
C GLU A 5 18.21 -3.95 18.14
N ALA A 6 17.80 -2.72 18.46
CA ALA A 6 18.68 -1.56 18.46
C ALA A 6 19.68 -1.62 19.61
N ASP A 7 19.22 -1.96 20.83
CA ASP A 7 20.06 -2.16 22.00
C ASP A 7 21.07 -3.30 21.78
N ASP A 8 20.62 -4.39 21.16
CA ASP A 8 21.44 -5.55 20.83
C ASP A 8 22.34 -5.30 19.59
N GLY A 9 22.22 -4.14 18.91
CA GLY A 9 23.00 -3.80 17.71
C GLY A 9 22.67 -4.64 16.47
N THR A 10 21.52 -5.31 16.46
CA THR A 10 21.09 -6.29 15.43
C THR A 10 20.01 -5.78 14.48
N VAL A 11 19.52 -4.56 14.67
CA VAL A 11 18.40 -3.95 13.92
C VAL A 11 18.55 -3.99 12.39
N ARG A 12 19.78 -4.06 11.85
CA ARG A 12 20.07 -4.10 10.41
C ARG A 12 20.32 -5.49 9.83
N LYS A 13 20.33 -6.55 10.66
CA LYS A 13 20.49 -7.93 10.18
C LYS A 13 19.38 -8.28 9.21
N ALA A 14 19.67 -9.11 8.20
CA ALA A 14 18.74 -9.43 7.12
C ALA A 14 17.42 -10.04 7.62
N ASP A 15 17.49 -10.79 8.71
CA ASP A 15 16.41 -11.49 9.41
C ASP A 15 15.84 -10.70 10.61
N SER A 16 16.20 -9.42 10.75
CA SER A 16 15.69 -8.62 11.87
C SER A 16 14.19 -8.34 11.75
N CYS A 17 13.54 -8.29 12.90
CA CYS A 17 12.16 -7.88 13.03
C CYS A 17 11.95 -6.45 12.56
N ALA A 18 12.93 -5.57 12.75
CA ALA A 18 12.87 -4.20 12.26
C ALA A 18 12.83 -4.13 10.72
N ARG A 19 13.53 -5.03 10.01
CA ARG A 19 13.40 -5.13 8.55
C ARG A 19 12.05 -5.69 8.13
N ALA A 20 11.51 -6.67 8.86
CA ALA A 20 10.18 -7.19 8.60
C ALA A 20 9.12 -6.09 8.75
N ILE A 21 9.19 -5.32 9.85
CA ILE A 21 8.32 -4.16 10.09
C ILE A 21 8.47 -3.12 8.98
N LEU A 22 9.69 -2.76 8.57
CA LEU A 22 9.93 -1.82 7.48
C LEU A 22 9.18 -2.20 6.19
N TRP A 23 9.29 -3.47 5.77
CA TRP A 23 8.64 -3.93 4.55
C TRP A 23 7.14 -4.08 4.69
N LEU A 24 6.66 -4.47 5.88
CA LEU A 24 5.24 -4.51 6.18
C LEU A 24 4.63 -3.10 6.11
N THR A 25 5.25 -2.10 6.76
CA THR A 25 4.78 -0.71 6.75
C THR A 25 4.72 -0.15 5.33
N ARG A 26 5.76 -0.33 4.52
CA ARG A 26 5.73 0.11 3.10
C ARG A 26 4.67 -0.59 2.26
N SER A 27 4.37 -1.86 2.57
CA SER A 27 3.28 -2.58 1.92
C SER A 27 1.92 -2.05 2.35
N MET A 28 1.78 -1.64 3.61
CA MET A 28 0.57 -0.97 4.10
C MET A 28 0.41 0.42 3.49
N ASP A 29 1.49 1.20 3.33
CA ASP A 29 1.46 2.49 2.62
C ASP A 29 0.97 2.30 1.17
N PHE A 30 1.43 1.25 0.49
CA PHE A 30 0.94 0.87 -0.83
C PHE A 30 -0.56 0.55 -0.82
N THR A 31 -1.01 -0.26 0.13
CA THR A 31 -2.43 -0.63 0.27
C THR A 31 -3.30 0.59 0.53
N VAL A 32 -2.92 1.46 1.46
CA VAL A 32 -3.64 2.73 1.73
C VAL A 32 -3.71 3.59 0.48
N ALA A 33 -2.58 3.77 -0.21
CA ALA A 33 -2.52 4.55 -1.44
C ALA A 33 -3.40 3.98 -2.57
N LEU A 34 -3.54 2.65 -2.66
CA LEU A 34 -4.42 2.00 -3.62
C LEU A 34 -5.90 2.14 -3.24
N LEU A 35 -6.24 1.89 -1.97
CA LEU A 35 -7.63 1.97 -1.50
C LEU A 35 -8.20 3.39 -1.62
N GLN A 36 -7.44 4.41 -1.23
CA GLN A 36 -7.86 5.81 -1.40
C GLN A 36 -8.06 6.21 -2.87
N ARG A 37 -7.27 5.63 -3.77
CA ARG A 37 -7.43 5.85 -5.22
C ARG A 37 -8.69 5.17 -5.75
N LEU A 38 -8.96 3.94 -5.31
CA LEU A 38 -10.19 3.23 -5.65
C LEU A 38 -11.41 4.01 -5.18
N GLU A 39 -11.40 4.49 -3.94
CA GLU A 39 -12.46 5.34 -3.40
C GLU A 39 -12.69 6.59 -4.27
N LYS A 40 -11.62 7.31 -4.63
CA LYS A 40 -11.69 8.55 -5.40
C LYS A 40 -12.23 8.36 -6.82
N GLU A 41 -11.87 7.27 -7.49
CA GLU A 41 -12.39 6.97 -8.83
C GLU A 41 -13.91 6.70 -8.80
N GLU A 42 -14.40 6.05 -7.75
CA GLU A 42 -15.84 5.78 -7.60
C GLU A 42 -16.61 7.07 -7.23
N GLU A 43 -16.02 7.97 -6.43
CA GLU A 43 -16.58 9.31 -6.20
C GLU A 43 -16.74 10.11 -7.49
N GLU A 44 -15.70 10.11 -8.34
CA GLU A 44 -15.71 10.84 -9.62
C GLU A 44 -16.72 10.23 -10.61
N GLU A 45 -16.96 8.92 -10.57
CA GLU A 45 -17.99 8.24 -11.37
C GLU A 45 -19.41 8.64 -10.96
N GLU A 46 -19.69 8.79 -9.66
CA GLU A 46 -21.00 9.23 -9.16
C GLU A 46 -21.28 10.72 -9.48
N GLU A 47 -20.24 11.56 -9.48
CA GLU A 47 -20.36 13.00 -9.76
C GLU A 47 -20.43 13.34 -11.26
N GLU A 48 -19.76 12.56 -12.12
CA GLU A 48 -19.70 12.79 -13.57
C GLU A 48 -19.89 11.49 -14.37
N GLU A 49 -21.15 11.16 -14.67
CA GLU A 49 -21.50 10.00 -15.52
C GLU A 49 -20.81 10.12 -16.91
N GLY A 50 -19.86 9.21 -17.18
CA GLY A 50 -19.14 9.14 -18.45
C GLY A 50 -17.69 9.62 -18.41
N SER A 51 -17.10 9.84 -17.23
CA SER A 51 -15.67 10.13 -17.08
C SER A 51 -14.77 8.97 -17.55
N ASP A 52 -13.58 9.29 -18.08
CA ASP A 52 -12.57 8.31 -18.49
C ASP A 52 -11.94 7.67 -17.24
N GLN A 53 -12.53 6.57 -16.79
CA GLN A 53 -12.09 5.88 -15.59
C GLN A 53 -10.71 5.22 -15.73
N GLN A 54 -9.92 5.29 -14.65
CA GLN A 54 -8.67 4.55 -14.59
C GLN A 54 -8.93 3.05 -14.43
N SER A 55 -8.16 2.25 -15.20
CA SER A 55 -8.10 0.81 -14.98
C SER A 55 -7.45 0.49 -13.63
N LEU A 56 -7.78 -0.66 -13.04
CA LEU A 56 -7.13 -1.13 -11.81
C LEU A 56 -5.61 -1.22 -11.94
N ALA A 57 -5.10 -1.56 -13.13
CA ALA A 57 -3.67 -1.61 -13.39
C ALA A 57 -3.00 -0.24 -13.27
N GLN A 58 -3.67 0.83 -13.73
CA GLN A 58 -3.19 2.21 -13.56
C GLN A 58 -3.20 2.62 -12.09
N LEU A 59 -4.29 2.34 -11.35
CA LEU A 59 -4.39 2.65 -9.93
C LEU A 59 -3.31 1.94 -9.10
N VAL A 60 -3.07 0.65 -9.39
CA VAL A 60 -2.00 -0.13 -8.75
C VAL A 60 -0.62 0.41 -9.13
N GLU A 61 -0.39 0.78 -10.40
CA GLU A 61 0.89 1.35 -10.80
C GLU A 61 1.16 2.69 -10.10
N ASP A 62 0.15 3.54 -9.96
CA ASP A 62 0.29 4.85 -9.32
C ASP A 62 0.48 4.74 -7.81
N ALA A 63 -0.24 3.83 -7.15
CA ALA A 63 0.02 3.48 -5.76
C ALA A 63 1.46 2.94 -5.59
N TYR A 64 1.92 2.07 -6.49
CA TYR A 64 3.26 1.52 -6.48
C TYR A 64 4.35 2.60 -6.63
N LYS A 65 4.16 3.55 -7.56
CA LYS A 65 5.11 4.65 -7.83
C LYS A 65 5.39 5.50 -6.59
N VAL A 66 4.37 5.78 -5.77
CA VAL A 66 4.52 6.64 -4.59
C VAL A 66 4.97 5.90 -3.32
N SER A 67 4.77 4.58 -3.25
CA SER A 67 5.02 3.79 -2.03
C SER A 67 6.27 2.91 -2.13
N LEU A 68 6.22 1.83 -2.89
CA LEU A 68 7.25 0.78 -2.95
C LEU A 68 8.36 1.08 -3.95
N LYS A 69 8.05 1.76 -5.05
CA LYS A 69 8.99 2.03 -6.15
C LYS A 69 10.30 2.69 -5.70
N PRO A 70 10.33 3.70 -4.81
CA PRO A 70 11.57 4.33 -4.36
C PRO A 70 12.55 3.37 -3.66
N TRP A 71 12.00 2.29 -3.09
CA TRP A 71 12.72 1.33 -2.26
C TRP A 71 13.07 0.04 -3.01
N HIS A 72 12.41 -0.24 -4.12
CA HIS A 72 12.66 -1.40 -4.96
C HIS A 72 13.87 -1.19 -5.87
N GLY A 73 14.81 -2.15 -5.84
CA GLY A 73 15.86 -2.29 -6.84
C GLY A 73 15.33 -2.66 -8.22
N TRP A 74 16.23 -2.82 -9.19
CA TRP A 74 15.85 -3.11 -10.59
C TRP A 74 15.12 -4.45 -10.74
N ILE A 75 15.49 -5.47 -9.95
CA ILE A 75 14.86 -6.81 -9.99
C ILE A 75 13.41 -6.71 -9.53
N SER A 76 13.16 -6.20 -8.33
CA SER A 76 11.80 -6.05 -7.78
C SER A 76 10.95 -5.11 -8.63
N SER A 77 11.56 -4.08 -9.21
CA SER A 77 10.89 -3.18 -10.17
C SER A 77 10.47 -3.90 -11.46
N ALA A 78 11.31 -4.76 -12.01
CA ALA A 78 11.00 -5.53 -13.20
C ALA A 78 9.90 -6.57 -12.92
N ALA A 79 9.96 -7.25 -11.77
CA ALA A 79 8.93 -8.17 -11.34
C ALA A 79 7.56 -7.48 -11.21
N CYS A 80 7.51 -6.28 -10.63
CA CYS A 80 6.28 -5.50 -10.51
C CYS A 80 5.67 -5.16 -11.89
N LYS A 81 6.48 -4.78 -12.88
CA LYS A 81 5.99 -4.54 -14.26
C LYS A 81 5.35 -5.77 -14.90
N ILE A 82 5.84 -6.97 -14.57
CA ILE A 82 5.22 -8.21 -15.03
C ILE A 82 3.92 -8.48 -14.27
N ALA A 83 3.91 -8.27 -12.95
CA ALA A 83 2.72 -8.44 -12.11
C ALA A 83 1.56 -7.52 -12.52
N LEU A 84 1.84 -6.29 -12.97
CA LEU A 84 0.82 -5.36 -13.49
C LEU A 84 -0.01 -5.95 -14.64
N LYS A 85 0.57 -6.87 -15.44
CA LYS A 85 -0.12 -7.52 -16.56
C LYS A 85 -1.09 -8.62 -16.12
N LEU A 86 -1.04 -9.02 -14.86
CA LEU A 86 -1.90 -10.04 -14.26
C LEU A 86 -3.06 -9.44 -13.46
N ILE A 87 -3.15 -8.11 -13.42
CA ILE A 87 -4.19 -7.40 -12.70
C ILE A 87 -5.53 -7.59 -13.42
N PRO A 88 -6.59 -7.98 -12.70
CA PRO A 88 -7.91 -8.16 -13.28
C PRO A 88 -8.57 -6.82 -13.62
N GLU A 89 -9.74 -6.87 -14.25
CA GLU A 89 -10.59 -5.69 -14.41
C GLU A 89 -11.03 -5.13 -13.05
N ARG A 90 -11.22 -3.81 -12.97
CA ARG A 90 -11.56 -3.11 -11.71
C ARG A 90 -12.85 -3.65 -11.11
N ALA A 91 -13.88 -3.84 -11.93
CA ALA A 91 -15.17 -4.39 -11.50
C ALA A 91 -15.04 -5.79 -10.88
N ILE A 92 -14.17 -6.66 -11.42
CA ILE A 92 -13.92 -7.99 -10.86
C ILE A 92 -13.28 -7.89 -9.48
N PHE A 93 -12.25 -7.04 -9.36
CA PHE A 93 -11.55 -6.83 -8.10
C PHE A 93 -12.45 -6.24 -7.01
N VAL A 94 -13.23 -5.22 -7.35
CA VAL A 94 -14.18 -4.61 -6.40
C VAL A 94 -15.26 -5.63 -6.02
N GLY A 95 -15.74 -6.44 -6.96
CA GLY A 95 -16.62 -7.57 -6.65
C GLY A 95 -16.03 -8.55 -5.64
N TRP A 96 -14.71 -8.79 -5.65
CA TRP A 96 -14.05 -9.61 -4.63
C TRP A 96 -14.00 -8.93 -3.25
N LEU A 97 -13.83 -7.61 -3.20
CA LEU A 97 -13.80 -6.85 -1.95
C LEU A 97 -15.17 -6.82 -1.27
N MET A 98 -16.23 -6.61 -2.05
CA MET A 98 -17.60 -6.47 -1.55
C MET A 98 -18.25 -7.81 -1.14
N GLY A 99 -17.72 -8.93 -1.66
CA GLY A 99 -18.35 -10.24 -1.48
C GLY A 99 -19.77 -10.31 -2.07
N GLU A 100 -20.54 -11.31 -1.67
CA GLU A 100 -21.82 -11.63 -2.33
C GLU A 100 -22.97 -10.64 -2.03
N ASN A 101 -22.81 -9.63 -1.16
CA ASN A 101 -23.97 -8.86 -0.64
C ASN A 101 -23.69 -7.43 -0.13
N GLN A 102 -22.76 -6.67 -0.71
CA GLN A 102 -22.50 -5.28 -0.26
C GLN A 102 -22.69 -4.24 -1.38
N SER A 103 -22.89 -2.98 -0.99
CA SER A 103 -23.02 -1.81 -1.86
C SER A 103 -21.67 -1.07 -1.95
N TYR A 104 -21.36 -0.45 -3.09
CA TYR A 104 -20.15 0.38 -3.27
C TYR A 104 -20.03 1.48 -2.21
N SER A 105 -21.16 2.08 -1.83
CA SER A 105 -21.21 3.08 -0.76
C SER A 105 -20.73 2.56 0.60
N LEU A 106 -20.91 1.26 0.89
CA LEU A 106 -20.39 0.65 2.12
C LEU A 106 -18.88 0.43 2.02
N LEU A 107 -18.40 -0.04 0.86
CA LEU A 107 -16.96 -0.25 0.61
C LEU A 107 -16.17 1.04 0.83
N LYS A 108 -16.68 2.17 0.33
CA LYS A 108 -16.08 3.49 0.55
C LYS A 108 -15.92 3.82 2.03
N VAL A 109 -17.01 3.73 2.81
CA VAL A 109 -16.99 4.01 4.26
C VAL A 109 -16.02 3.08 5.00
N GLU A 110 -15.92 1.82 4.58
CA GLU A 110 -14.98 0.86 5.16
C GLU A 110 -13.51 1.19 4.82
N ILE A 111 -13.24 1.64 3.59
CA ILE A 111 -11.92 2.13 3.17
C ILE A 111 -11.54 3.35 4.00
N GLU A 112 -12.38 4.38 4.07
CA GLU A 112 -12.13 5.60 4.85
C GLU A 112 -11.81 5.24 6.31
N LYS A 113 -12.64 4.39 6.92
CA LYS A 113 -12.49 3.96 8.31
C LYS A 113 -11.19 3.19 8.52
N LEU A 114 -10.85 2.27 7.62
CA LEU A 114 -9.59 1.52 7.68
C LEU A 114 -8.40 2.47 7.63
N VAL A 115 -8.40 3.41 6.68
CA VAL A 115 -7.32 4.39 6.51
C VAL A 115 -7.20 5.27 7.76
N GLN A 116 -8.30 5.81 8.27
CA GLN A 116 -8.32 6.64 9.48
C GLN A 116 -7.78 5.90 10.71
N LEU A 117 -8.13 4.62 10.86
CA LEU A 117 -7.65 3.81 11.97
C LEU A 117 -6.19 3.41 11.82
N LEU A 118 -5.72 3.15 10.60
CA LEU A 118 -4.38 2.66 10.33
C LEU A 118 -3.33 3.77 10.31
N GLN A 119 -3.68 4.97 9.83
CA GLN A 119 -2.73 6.07 9.61
C GLN A 119 -1.90 6.43 10.85
N PRO A 120 -2.46 6.59 12.06
CA PRO A 120 -1.67 6.92 13.25
C PRO A 120 -0.62 5.85 13.58
N PHE A 121 -0.94 4.57 13.37
CA PHE A 121 0.01 3.48 13.57
C PHE A 121 1.13 3.51 12.53
N LEU A 122 0.81 3.82 11.27
CA LEU A 122 1.84 3.95 10.23
C LEU A 122 2.77 5.12 10.54
N ASP A 123 2.23 6.26 10.97
CA ASP A 123 3.01 7.45 11.34
C ASP A 123 3.98 7.15 12.51
N ASP A 124 3.50 6.49 13.56
CA ASP A 124 4.31 6.07 14.70
C ASP A 124 5.42 5.08 14.28
N ILE A 125 5.10 4.13 13.40
CA ILE A 125 6.08 3.16 12.90
C ILE A 125 7.11 3.86 12.02
N HIS A 126 6.71 4.77 11.13
CA HIS A 126 7.63 5.55 10.29
C HIS A 126 8.58 6.39 11.15
N ALA A 127 8.07 7.06 12.19
CA ALA A 127 8.88 7.81 13.14
C ALA A 127 9.91 6.91 13.85
N MET A 128 9.49 5.72 14.27
CA MET A 128 10.37 4.73 14.89
C MET A 128 11.44 4.19 13.92
N LEU A 129 11.08 3.88 12.67
CA LEU A 129 12.04 3.43 11.65
C LEU A 129 13.07 4.52 11.30
N ALA A 130 12.64 5.79 11.26
CA ALA A 130 13.52 6.94 11.05
C ALA A 130 14.47 7.16 12.23
N LYS A 131 13.99 7.02 13.48
CA LYS A 131 14.82 7.08 14.71
C LYS A 131 16.01 6.12 14.63
N PHE A 132 15.82 4.93 14.07
CA PHE A 132 16.87 3.92 13.89
C PHE A 132 17.57 3.93 12.53
N LYS A 133 17.30 4.93 11.67
CA LYS A 133 17.89 5.08 10.32
C LYS A 133 17.70 3.84 9.44
N LEU A 134 16.48 3.30 9.45
CA LEU A 134 16.06 2.13 8.66
C LEU A 134 15.19 2.51 7.46
N ASP A 135 14.56 3.69 7.53
CA ASP A 135 13.67 4.29 6.54
C ASP A 135 14.27 4.33 5.12
N ARG A 136 15.61 4.37 4.99
CA ARG A 136 16.32 4.42 3.71
C ARG A 136 16.79 3.08 3.15
N LEU A 137 16.54 1.97 3.84
CA LEU A 137 16.97 0.65 3.37
C LEU A 137 16.20 0.28 2.10
N LYS A 138 16.92 -0.19 1.07
CA LYS A 138 16.33 -0.65 -0.19
C LYS A 138 16.25 -2.18 -0.24
N SER A 139 15.44 -2.71 -1.14
CA SER A 139 15.50 -4.12 -1.49
C SER A 139 16.88 -4.39 -2.10
N THR A 140 17.53 -5.46 -1.64
CA THR A 140 18.74 -5.99 -2.25
C THR A 140 18.43 -6.63 -3.58
#